data_AF-A0A1M7HJU5-F1
#
_entry.id   AF-A0A1M7HJU5-F1
#
_cell.length_a   1.000
_cell.length_b   1.000
_cell.length_c   1.000
_cell.angle_alpha   90.00
_cell.angle_beta   90.00
_cell.angle_gamma   90.00
#
_symmetry.space_group_name_H-M   'P 1'
#
loop_
_entity.id
_entity.type
_entity.pdbx_description
1 polymer ?
#
loop_
_entity_poly.entity_id
_entity_poly.type
_entity_poly.pdbx_seq_one_letter_code
_entity_poly.pdbx_strand_id
1 'polypeptide(L)'
;MAVLHRVPQGLPRGISRRILGAGQALGLALALIAAPAAMAQTAGPDGDAQAAGPAEAAAPAGEPAGGPAGAAANGATDPLGAEFDPAPGIGVIEAPMGAAKATPEGAFSLAPQGMAPGAAPALAPMAAAGTAATAARKPILGAPPVVVELFTAQGCSSCPPADRLVAGLADAPGVLALTWHVDYWDYLGWADGFASPAHTARQEGYAAVAGERGVYTPQIIVDGQDTLLGTGRAALLSVIEAHAARPSAVMVTATEEGEAHVIQLTPRAAIPGGVDVLLIRFLPRRSVQVEAGENRGMTLDYRNVVVGAELLTHWTARAPLRLTIRAGVDADDRFPDDTSHALLVQQALGPGRPGPILAAVRLD
;
A
#
# COMPACT_ATOMS: atom_id res chain seq x y z
N MET A 1 8.44 31.32 33.48
CA MET A 1 8.50 32.80 33.37
C MET A 1 9.92 33.20 33.03
N ALA A 2 10.06 33.91 31.90
CA ALA A 2 11.07 34.92 31.55
C ALA A 2 12.58 34.68 31.81
N VAL A 3 13.26 34.24 30.75
CA VAL A 3 14.38 34.93 30.04
C VAL A 3 15.25 35.91 30.84
N LEU A 4 16.58 35.72 30.82
CA LEU A 4 17.55 36.78 30.46
C LEU A 4 18.94 36.24 30.12
N HIS A 5 19.53 36.88 29.11
CA HIS A 5 20.79 36.66 28.40
C HIS A 5 22.08 36.65 29.25
N ARG A 6 23.10 35.90 28.78
CA ARG A 6 24.49 36.41 28.60
C ARG A 6 25.41 35.40 27.87
N VAL A 7 25.92 35.82 26.71
CA VAL A 7 27.25 35.52 26.15
C VAL A 7 28.15 36.71 26.63
N PRO A 8 29.50 36.68 26.86
CA PRO A 8 30.55 36.04 26.04
C PRO A 8 31.85 35.50 26.71
N GLN A 9 32.67 34.83 25.85
CA GLN A 9 34.15 34.89 25.71
C GLN A 9 35.08 34.31 26.81
N GLY A 10 36.04 33.49 26.38
CA GLY A 10 37.28 33.24 27.11
C GLY A 10 37.99 31.92 26.81
N LEU A 11 38.80 31.88 25.75
CA LEU A 11 39.88 30.88 25.60
C LEU A 11 40.97 31.12 26.67
N PRO A 12 41.74 30.07 27.04
CA PRO A 12 43.17 30.20 26.78
C PRO A 12 43.86 28.95 26.20
N ARG A 13 44.98 29.30 25.57
CA ARG A 13 45.99 28.54 24.82
C ARG A 13 46.67 27.40 25.59
N GLY A 14 46.87 26.29 24.87
CA GLY A 14 48.21 25.83 24.47
C GLY A 14 48.86 24.71 25.30
N ILE A 15 49.33 23.66 24.61
CA ILE A 15 50.70 23.11 24.69
C ILE A 15 50.97 22.21 23.45
N SER A 16 52.10 22.48 22.81
CA SER A 16 52.68 21.84 21.63
C SER A 16 53.13 20.40 21.85
N ARG A 17 53.13 19.59 20.78
CA ARG A 17 54.34 18.88 20.29
C ARG A 17 54.20 18.44 18.83
N ARG A 18 55.22 18.80 18.03
CA ARG A 18 55.43 18.54 16.60
C ARG A 18 56.17 17.22 16.39
N ILE A 19 55.86 16.52 15.28
CA ILE A 19 56.78 15.75 14.42
C ILE A 19 56.19 15.87 12.98
N LEU A 20 56.62 16.84 12.14
CA LEU A 20 57.63 16.76 11.05
C LEU A 20 57.52 15.48 10.20
N GLY A 21 56.94 15.49 8.99
CA GLY A 21 57.43 16.02 7.70
C GLY A 21 57.37 14.84 6.70
N ALA A 22 57.28 14.93 5.37
CA ALA A 22 57.28 15.90 4.27
C ALA A 22 56.75 15.10 3.04
N GLY A 23 56.33 15.60 1.88
CA GLY A 23 56.21 16.91 1.21
C GLY A 23 55.24 16.71 0.02
N GLN A 24 54.48 17.74 -0.39
CA GLN A 24 54.75 18.64 -1.54
C GLN A 24 54.64 17.95 -2.92
N ALA A 25 54.09 18.50 -4.00
CA ALA A 25 53.52 19.80 -4.35
C ALA A 25 52.87 19.62 -5.76
N LEU A 26 51.68 20.17 -6.02
CA LEU A 26 51.40 21.40 -6.78
C LEU A 26 51.50 21.29 -8.32
N GLY A 27 50.41 21.63 -9.01
CA GLY A 27 50.37 21.86 -10.45
C GLY A 27 49.00 22.37 -10.90
N LEU A 28 48.87 23.69 -10.98
CA LEU A 28 47.72 24.47 -11.47
C LEU A 28 48.07 25.00 -12.88
N ALA A 29 47.14 24.92 -13.85
CA ALA A 29 47.01 25.73 -15.09
C ALA A 29 46.35 24.88 -16.20
N LEU A 30 45.56 25.35 -17.15
CA LEU A 30 44.82 26.59 -17.45
C LEU A 30 43.89 26.19 -18.62
N ALA A 31 42.73 26.82 -18.73
CA ALA A 31 41.71 26.60 -19.76
C ALA A 31 42.21 26.76 -21.21
N LEU A 32 41.62 26.01 -22.14
CA LEU A 32 41.46 26.42 -23.54
C LEU A 32 40.09 26.02 -24.10
N ILE A 33 39.57 26.94 -24.90
CA ILE A 33 38.24 27.11 -25.47
C ILE A 33 38.08 26.26 -26.75
N ALA A 34 36.90 25.69 -27.00
CA ALA A 34 36.20 25.71 -28.29
C ALA A 34 34.86 24.94 -28.24
N ALA A 35 33.79 25.63 -28.63
CA ALA A 35 32.45 25.09 -28.89
C ALA A 35 32.30 24.70 -30.39
N PRO A 36 31.11 24.28 -30.88
CA PRO A 36 30.96 23.09 -31.73
C PRO A 36 31.08 23.37 -33.24
N ALA A 37 31.50 22.35 -33.99
CA ALA A 37 31.49 22.38 -35.46
C ALA A 37 30.13 21.91 -35.99
N ALA A 38 29.42 22.85 -36.60
CA ALA A 38 28.35 22.60 -37.56
C ALA A 38 28.94 22.02 -38.87
N MET A 39 28.23 21.08 -39.49
CA MET A 39 28.46 20.68 -40.87
C MET A 39 27.19 20.93 -41.66
N ALA A 40 27.27 21.83 -42.64
CA ALA A 40 26.28 22.05 -43.67
C ALA A 40 26.92 21.86 -45.06
N GLN A 41 26.26 21.01 -45.85
CA GLN A 41 25.97 21.11 -47.29
C GLN A 41 27.09 21.17 -48.34
N THR A 42 26.95 20.30 -49.36
CA THR A 42 27.22 20.61 -50.77
C THR A 42 26.11 20.01 -51.67
N ALA A 43 25.46 20.85 -52.48
CA ALA A 43 24.61 20.54 -53.66
C ALA A 43 25.47 20.06 -54.86
N GLY A 44 25.01 19.52 -55.99
CA GLY A 44 23.70 19.30 -56.68
C GLY A 44 23.94 18.30 -57.87
N PRO A 45 23.26 18.32 -59.04
CA PRO A 45 22.10 19.11 -59.51
C PRO A 45 21.00 18.31 -60.30
N ASP A 46 20.02 19.07 -60.86
CA ASP A 46 19.02 18.80 -61.93
C ASP A 46 17.74 17.97 -61.58
N GLY A 47 16.50 18.37 -61.86
CA GLY A 47 15.93 19.51 -62.60
C GLY A 47 14.38 19.55 -62.52
N ASP A 48 13.83 20.65 -63.02
CA ASP A 48 12.43 20.97 -63.42
C ASP A 48 11.33 21.07 -62.33
N ALA A 49 10.91 22.27 -61.88
CA ALA A 49 10.11 23.30 -62.55
C ALA A 49 8.59 23.02 -62.58
N GLN A 50 7.81 23.70 -61.71
CA GLN A 50 6.82 24.67 -62.17
C GLN A 50 6.21 25.52 -61.04
N ALA A 51 5.99 26.78 -61.40
CA ALA A 51 5.63 27.91 -60.57
C ALA A 51 4.12 28.17 -60.55
N ALA A 52 3.65 28.80 -59.46
CA ALA A 52 2.81 30.01 -59.48
C ALA A 52 2.46 30.42 -58.04
N GLY A 53 2.96 31.58 -57.59
CA GLY A 53 2.35 32.37 -56.51
C GLY A 53 1.46 33.47 -57.10
N PRO A 54 1.20 34.57 -56.38
CA PRO A 54 0.56 34.64 -55.06
C PRO A 54 -0.61 35.67 -55.09
N ALA A 55 -1.40 35.78 -54.02
CA ALA A 55 -2.28 36.94 -53.83
C ALA A 55 -2.48 37.30 -52.35
N GLU A 56 -2.40 38.61 -52.11
CA GLU A 56 -2.37 39.38 -50.87
C GLU A 56 -3.75 39.60 -50.21
N ALA A 57 -3.68 39.85 -48.89
CA ALA A 57 -4.42 40.83 -48.07
C ALA A 57 -5.94 41.09 -48.21
N ALA A 58 -6.65 41.05 -47.07
CA ALA A 58 -7.32 42.21 -46.43
C ALA A 58 -8.48 41.81 -45.50
N ALA A 59 -8.58 42.47 -44.33
CA ALA A 59 -9.78 42.52 -43.47
C ALA A 59 -10.84 43.48 -44.05
N PRO A 60 -12.09 43.52 -43.54
CA PRO A 60 -12.37 44.47 -42.45
C PRO A 60 -13.48 44.05 -41.44
N ALA A 61 -13.70 44.98 -40.51
CA ALA A 61 -14.49 45.02 -39.27
C ALA A 61 -16.00 44.67 -39.29
N GLY A 62 -16.52 44.35 -38.10
CA GLY A 62 -17.94 44.40 -37.76
C GLY A 62 -18.24 44.02 -36.30
N GLU A 63 -18.46 45.03 -35.44
CA GLU A 63 -19.22 45.00 -34.17
C GLU A 63 -20.25 46.15 -34.27
N PRO A 64 -21.38 46.21 -33.51
CA PRO A 64 -21.37 46.09 -32.04
C PRO A 64 -22.65 45.54 -31.33
N ALA A 65 -22.49 45.36 -30.01
CA ALA A 65 -23.37 45.89 -28.94
C ALA A 65 -24.00 44.87 -27.97
N GLY A 66 -23.65 45.02 -26.67
CA GLY A 66 -24.57 44.73 -25.56
C GLY A 66 -24.00 44.04 -24.32
N GLY A 67 -23.18 44.73 -23.51
CA GLY A 67 -23.00 44.41 -22.07
C GLY A 67 -24.19 44.92 -21.22
N PRO A 68 -24.20 44.80 -19.86
CA PRO A 68 -23.06 44.73 -18.93
C PRO A 68 -23.09 43.48 -18.01
N ALA A 69 -21.96 42.91 -17.59
CA ALA A 69 -21.04 43.36 -16.53
C ALA A 69 -21.73 43.56 -15.15
N GLY A 70 -21.67 42.50 -14.33
CA GLY A 70 -21.75 42.56 -12.87
C GLY A 70 -20.53 41.84 -12.31
N ALA A 71 -19.53 42.60 -11.88
CA ALA A 71 -18.38 42.11 -11.13
C ALA A 71 -18.54 42.55 -9.67
N ALA A 72 -18.45 41.61 -8.73
CA ALA A 72 -17.89 41.88 -7.40
C ALA A 72 -17.67 40.58 -6.60
N ALA A 73 -16.54 40.59 -5.90
CA ALA A 73 -16.25 39.94 -4.63
C ALA A 73 -15.77 38.48 -4.66
N ASN A 74 -14.44 38.38 -4.59
CA ASN A 74 -13.70 37.31 -3.92
C ASN A 74 -14.32 36.99 -2.54
N GLY A 75 -14.74 35.74 -2.36
CA GLY A 75 -15.04 35.14 -1.07
C GLY A 75 -14.43 33.76 -1.05
N ALA A 76 -13.23 33.65 -0.51
CA ALA A 76 -12.62 32.37 -0.16
C ALA A 76 -13.51 31.69 0.89
N THR A 77 -14.07 30.53 0.54
CA THR A 77 -14.57 29.56 1.50
C THR A 77 -14.13 28.18 1.06
N ASP A 78 -13.28 27.62 1.90
CA ASP A 78 -12.87 26.22 1.98
C ASP A 78 -14.11 25.34 2.24
N PRO A 79 -14.27 24.19 1.55
CA PRO A 79 -15.11 23.12 2.07
C PRO A 79 -14.33 21.81 2.21
N LEU A 80 -13.36 21.80 3.14
CA LEU A 80 -13.18 20.64 4.01
C LEU A 80 -14.43 20.50 4.89
N GLY A 81 -15.38 19.68 4.46
CA GLY A 81 -16.61 19.45 5.22
C GLY A 81 -17.67 18.67 4.45
N ALA A 82 -17.35 17.46 4.00
CA ALA A 82 -18.37 16.47 3.72
C ALA A 82 -18.23 15.35 4.75
N GLU A 83 -19.16 15.34 5.69
CA GLU A 83 -19.35 14.27 6.67
C GLU A 83 -19.46 12.91 5.95
N PHE A 84 -18.64 11.97 6.41
CA PHE A 84 -18.66 10.58 5.98
C PHE A 84 -19.88 9.90 6.62
N ASP A 85 -20.81 9.47 5.78
CA ASP A 85 -22.01 8.71 6.16
C ASP A 85 -21.68 7.21 6.19
N PRO A 86 -21.66 6.52 7.34
CA PRO A 86 -21.46 5.08 7.39
C PRO A 86 -22.79 4.36 7.16
N ALA A 87 -22.99 3.82 5.95
CA ALA A 87 -24.11 2.95 5.60
C ALA A 87 -23.61 1.54 5.16
N PRO A 88 -24.46 0.50 5.26
CA PRO A 88 -24.11 -0.82 5.79
C PRO A 88 -23.45 -1.73 4.76
N GLY A 89 -22.54 -2.58 5.21
CA GLY A 89 -21.93 -3.62 4.38
C GLY A 89 -20.92 -4.52 5.10
N ILE A 90 -20.56 -4.20 6.34
CA ILE A 90 -19.84 -5.11 7.24
C ILE A 90 -20.34 -4.89 8.66
N GLY A 91 -20.95 -5.92 9.25
CA GLY A 91 -21.17 -5.96 10.70
C GLY A 91 -19.85 -6.21 11.43
N VAL A 92 -19.03 -5.18 11.62
CA VAL A 92 -17.88 -5.26 12.54
C VAL A 92 -18.44 -5.24 13.96
N ILE A 93 -18.57 -6.41 14.59
CA ILE A 93 -18.88 -6.47 16.02
C ILE A 93 -17.56 -6.24 16.77
N GLU A 94 -17.23 -4.99 17.05
CA GLU A 94 -16.20 -4.65 18.02
C GLU A 94 -16.71 -4.94 19.44
N ALA A 95 -15.91 -5.65 20.24
CA ALA A 95 -16.24 -5.97 21.64
C ALA A 95 -16.11 -4.71 22.53
N PRO A 96 -16.87 -4.61 23.65
CA PRO A 96 -17.04 -3.35 24.37
C PRO A 96 -15.73 -2.81 24.96
N MET A 97 -15.43 -1.55 24.65
CA MET A 97 -14.45 -0.76 25.40
C MET A 97 -15.02 -0.42 26.78
N GLY A 98 -14.60 -1.15 27.81
CA GLY A 98 -14.97 -0.86 29.19
C GLY A 98 -14.28 -1.80 30.17
N ALA A 99 -13.57 -1.22 31.15
CA ALA A 99 -12.82 -1.93 32.16
C ALA A 99 -13.69 -2.91 32.98
N ALA A 100 -13.51 -4.20 32.75
CA ALA A 100 -13.92 -5.22 33.72
C ALA A 100 -12.82 -5.38 34.77
N LYS A 101 -12.94 -4.63 35.89
CA LYS A 101 -12.46 -5.13 37.18
C LYS A 101 -13.30 -6.36 37.51
N ALA A 102 -12.77 -7.53 37.19
CA ALA A 102 -13.16 -8.79 37.82
C ALA A 102 -11.89 -9.44 38.33
N THR A 103 -11.73 -9.45 39.66
CA THR A 103 -10.71 -10.22 40.36
C THR A 103 -10.86 -11.70 40.02
N PRO A 104 -9.79 -12.43 39.71
CA PRO A 104 -9.85 -13.89 39.77
C PRO A 104 -9.85 -14.29 41.25
N GLU A 105 -11.03 -14.69 41.77
CA GLU A 105 -11.07 -15.59 42.92
C GLU A 105 -10.57 -16.95 42.45
N GLY A 106 -9.39 -17.34 42.91
CA GLY A 106 -8.76 -18.60 42.53
C GLY A 106 -7.25 -18.59 42.74
N ALA A 107 -6.81 -18.27 43.96
CA ALA A 107 -5.43 -18.48 44.35
C ALA A 107 -5.13 -19.98 44.34
N PHE A 108 -4.32 -20.45 43.38
CA PHE A 108 -3.64 -21.73 43.49
C PHE A 108 -2.62 -21.64 44.62
N SER A 109 -2.99 -22.15 45.79
CA SER A 109 -2.08 -22.36 46.90
C SER A 109 -1.41 -23.72 46.75
N LEU A 110 -0.11 -23.73 46.45
CA LEU A 110 0.74 -24.91 46.56
C LEU A 110 1.23 -25.03 48.02
N ALA A 111 0.37 -25.57 48.88
CA ALA A 111 0.78 -26.04 50.20
C ALA A 111 0.35 -27.51 50.37
N PRO A 112 1.25 -28.41 50.79
CA PRO A 112 0.90 -29.81 50.99
C PRO A 112 0.14 -29.93 52.31
N GLN A 113 -1.15 -30.27 52.26
CA GLN A 113 -1.94 -30.55 53.45
C GLN A 113 -1.99 -32.06 53.68
N GLY A 114 -1.71 -32.44 54.93
CA GLY A 114 -1.46 -33.81 55.37
C GLY A 114 -2.67 -34.74 55.31
N MET A 115 -2.33 -36.02 55.23
CA MET A 115 -3.22 -37.17 55.30
C MET A 115 -3.87 -37.29 56.70
N ALA A 116 -5.19 -37.47 56.75
CA ALA A 116 -5.88 -38.07 57.90
C ALA A 116 -6.83 -39.17 57.39
N PRO A 117 -6.92 -40.34 58.07
CA PRO A 117 -7.58 -41.52 57.54
C PRO A 117 -9.06 -41.60 57.96
N GLY A 118 -9.88 -42.20 57.09
CA GLY A 118 -11.12 -42.86 57.50
C GLY A 118 -12.41 -42.21 57.03
N ALA A 119 -12.87 -42.60 55.84
CA ALA A 119 -14.29 -42.77 55.51
C ALA A 119 -14.42 -43.55 54.19
N ALA A 120 -15.16 -44.66 54.21
CA ALA A 120 -15.43 -45.49 53.04
C ALA A 120 -16.39 -44.78 52.05
N PRO A 121 -16.28 -45.01 50.72
CA PRO A 121 -17.06 -44.27 49.74
C PRO A 121 -18.44 -44.91 49.50
N ALA A 122 -19.50 -44.09 49.47
CA ALA A 122 -20.79 -44.45 48.89
C ALA A 122 -20.80 -44.04 47.42
N LEU A 123 -21.03 -45.03 46.53
CA LEU A 123 -21.13 -44.87 45.09
C LEU A 123 -22.42 -44.12 44.71
N ALA A 124 -22.29 -42.96 44.08
CA ALA A 124 -23.35 -42.31 43.31
C ALA A 124 -23.01 -42.42 41.80
N PRO A 125 -23.99 -42.69 40.91
CA PRO A 125 -23.71 -42.86 39.49
C PRO A 125 -23.41 -41.49 38.84
N MET A 126 -22.24 -41.39 38.21
CA MET A 126 -21.91 -40.29 37.30
C MET A 126 -22.82 -40.37 36.07
N ALA A 127 -23.69 -39.38 35.91
CA ALA A 127 -24.34 -39.10 34.64
C ALA A 127 -23.25 -38.77 33.60
N ALA A 128 -23.30 -39.46 32.46
CA ALA A 128 -22.42 -39.24 31.33
C ALA A 128 -22.61 -37.81 30.79
N ALA A 129 -21.70 -36.91 31.15
CA ALA A 129 -21.58 -35.60 30.51
C ALA A 129 -21.13 -35.83 29.06
N GLY A 130 -21.96 -35.34 28.14
CA GLY A 130 -21.80 -35.53 26.71
C GLY A 130 -20.43 -35.10 26.20
N THR A 131 -19.89 -35.90 25.28
CA THR A 131 -18.82 -35.53 24.36
C THR A 131 -19.23 -34.24 23.64
N ALA A 132 -18.71 -33.11 24.11
CA ALA A 132 -18.65 -31.89 23.31
C ALA A 132 -17.89 -32.23 22.03
N ALA A 133 -18.58 -32.13 20.90
CA ALA A 133 -17.97 -32.26 19.60
C ALA A 133 -16.88 -31.19 19.48
N THR A 134 -15.62 -31.60 19.57
CA THR A 134 -14.49 -30.81 19.09
C THR A 134 -14.68 -30.61 17.60
N ALA A 135 -15.33 -29.50 17.22
CA ALA A 135 -15.22 -28.99 15.87
C ALA A 135 -13.72 -28.91 15.57
N ALA A 136 -13.29 -29.60 14.51
CA ALA A 136 -11.92 -29.56 14.05
C ALA A 136 -11.63 -28.12 13.60
N ARG A 137 -11.11 -27.30 14.51
CA ARG A 137 -10.46 -26.04 14.15
C ARG A 137 -9.24 -26.43 13.34
N LYS A 138 -9.35 -26.34 12.01
CA LYS A 138 -8.21 -26.37 11.12
C LYS A 138 -7.36 -25.16 11.51
N PRO A 139 -6.20 -25.32 12.17
CA PRO A 139 -5.31 -24.18 12.32
C PRO A 139 -4.78 -23.93 10.91
N ILE A 140 -5.09 -22.78 10.33
CA ILE A 140 -4.28 -22.29 9.21
C ILE A 140 -2.96 -21.83 9.82
N LEU A 141 -2.08 -22.79 10.09
CA LEU A 141 -0.70 -22.57 10.49
C LEU A 141 0.17 -22.62 9.21
N GLY A 142 0.01 -21.60 8.38
CA GLY A 142 1.00 -21.21 7.38
C GLY A 142 1.53 -19.85 7.79
N ALA A 143 2.82 -19.58 7.57
CA ALA A 143 3.32 -18.20 7.66
C ALA A 143 2.40 -17.28 6.82
N PRO A 144 2.08 -16.07 7.29
CA PRO A 144 1.24 -15.16 6.51
C PRO A 144 1.88 -14.99 5.11
N PRO A 145 1.06 -14.97 4.05
CA PRO A 145 1.60 -14.85 2.70
C PRO A 145 2.32 -13.52 2.55
N VAL A 146 3.39 -13.53 1.76
CA VAL A 146 4.07 -12.31 1.32
C VAL A 146 3.15 -11.59 0.35
N VAL A 147 2.90 -10.31 0.59
CA VAL A 147 2.05 -9.48 -0.26
C VAL A 147 2.90 -8.85 -1.35
N VAL A 148 2.44 -8.97 -2.60
CA VAL A 148 3.06 -8.37 -3.77
C VAL A 148 2.04 -7.46 -4.42
N GLU A 149 2.25 -6.15 -4.32
CA GLU A 149 1.39 -5.14 -4.90
C GLU A 149 2.00 -4.63 -6.20
N LEU A 150 1.29 -4.80 -7.32
CA LEU A 150 1.64 -4.24 -8.62
C LEU A 150 0.81 -2.99 -8.87
N PHE A 151 1.46 -1.86 -9.13
CA PHE A 151 0.83 -0.66 -9.66
C PHE A 151 1.02 -0.61 -11.18
N THR A 152 -0.10 -0.58 -11.90
CA THR A 152 -0.16 -0.74 -13.36
C THR A 152 -1.26 0.13 -13.96
N ALA A 153 -1.34 0.20 -15.29
CA ALA A 153 -2.46 0.80 -16.01
C ALA A 153 -2.58 0.19 -17.41
N GLN A 154 -3.80 0.02 -17.91
CA GLN A 154 -4.08 -0.46 -19.26
C GLN A 154 -3.47 0.45 -20.34
N GLY A 155 -3.43 1.76 -20.09
CA GLY A 155 -2.83 2.75 -21.00
C GLY A 155 -1.30 2.77 -20.99
N CYS A 156 -0.64 2.10 -20.05
CA CYS A 156 0.81 2.06 -19.93
C CYS A 156 1.42 0.97 -20.83
N SER A 157 2.13 1.36 -21.90
CA SER A 157 2.73 0.42 -22.86
C SER A 157 3.82 -0.50 -22.29
N SER A 158 4.47 -0.09 -21.20
CA SER A 158 5.54 -0.85 -20.55
C SER A 158 5.04 -1.83 -19.48
N CYS A 159 3.76 -1.78 -19.14
CA CYS A 159 3.14 -2.55 -18.06
C CYS A 159 2.84 -4.04 -18.38
N PRO A 160 2.43 -4.44 -19.61
CA PRO A 160 2.01 -5.82 -19.89
C PRO A 160 2.99 -6.93 -19.46
N PRO A 161 4.32 -6.76 -19.56
CA PRO A 161 5.26 -7.75 -19.03
C PRO A 161 5.15 -7.93 -17.50
N ALA A 162 4.89 -6.87 -16.74
CA ALA A 162 4.78 -6.90 -15.28
C ALA A 162 3.44 -7.51 -14.86
N ASP A 163 2.37 -7.18 -15.58
CA ASP A 163 1.04 -7.78 -15.38
C ASP A 163 1.12 -9.30 -15.51
N ARG A 164 1.75 -9.80 -16.59
CA ARG A 164 1.95 -11.24 -16.79
C ARG A 164 2.80 -11.89 -15.69
N LEU A 165 3.83 -11.20 -15.23
CA LEU A 165 4.70 -11.70 -14.16
C LEU A 165 3.93 -11.89 -12.85
N VAL A 166 3.17 -10.88 -12.43
CA VAL A 166 2.42 -10.88 -11.17
C VAL A 166 1.17 -11.75 -11.26
N ALA A 167 0.51 -11.79 -12.42
CA ALA A 167 -0.55 -12.76 -12.71
C ALA A 167 -0.08 -14.22 -12.54
N GLY A 168 1.16 -14.51 -12.90
CA GLY A 168 1.79 -15.82 -12.69
C GLY A 168 2.10 -16.15 -11.22
N LEU A 169 1.97 -15.19 -10.30
CA LEU A 169 2.11 -15.38 -8.85
C LEU A 169 0.76 -15.47 -8.12
N ALA A 170 -0.36 -15.19 -8.78
CA ALA A 170 -1.68 -15.09 -8.16
C ALA A 170 -2.11 -16.37 -7.41
N ASP A 171 -1.66 -17.52 -7.91
CA ASP A 171 -1.94 -18.86 -7.39
C ASP A 171 -0.72 -19.48 -6.66
N ALA A 172 0.37 -18.71 -6.50
CA ALA A 172 1.56 -19.22 -5.83
C ALA A 172 1.31 -19.36 -4.32
N PRO A 173 1.64 -20.51 -3.70
CA PRO A 173 1.45 -20.71 -2.27
C PRO A 173 2.31 -19.74 -1.48
N GLY A 174 1.74 -19.16 -0.41
CA GLY A 174 2.46 -18.19 0.42
C GLY A 174 2.63 -16.80 -0.22
N VAL A 175 1.94 -16.51 -1.32
CA VAL A 175 1.93 -15.17 -1.94
C VAL A 175 0.50 -14.64 -2.09
N LEU A 176 0.31 -13.38 -1.75
CA LEU A 176 -0.89 -12.61 -2.08
C LEU A 176 -0.49 -11.53 -3.09
N ALA A 177 -0.63 -11.84 -4.37
CA ALA A 177 -0.43 -10.87 -5.44
C ALA A 177 -1.69 -10.01 -5.61
N LEU A 178 -1.55 -8.69 -5.66
CA LEU A 178 -2.62 -7.72 -5.83
C LEU A 178 -2.26 -6.76 -6.98
N THR A 179 -3.20 -6.51 -7.87
CA THR A 179 -3.01 -5.61 -9.03
C THR A 179 -3.83 -4.34 -8.82
N TRP A 180 -3.14 -3.20 -8.71
CA TRP A 180 -3.70 -1.88 -8.44
C TRP A 180 -3.59 -1.03 -9.70
N HIS A 181 -4.73 -0.68 -10.29
CA HIS A 181 -4.77 0.15 -11.49
C HIS A 181 -4.77 1.64 -11.10
N VAL A 182 -3.81 2.40 -11.61
CA VAL A 182 -3.66 3.83 -11.33
C VAL A 182 -4.31 4.67 -12.43
N ASP A 183 -4.79 5.87 -12.07
CA ASP A 183 -5.62 6.72 -12.95
C ASP A 183 -4.83 7.74 -13.79
N TYR A 184 -3.58 8.02 -13.45
CA TYR A 184 -2.79 9.06 -14.10
C TYR A 184 -2.33 8.73 -15.53
N TRP A 185 -2.78 7.61 -16.12
CA TRP A 185 -2.55 7.26 -17.53
C TRP A 185 -3.77 7.47 -18.43
N ASP A 186 -4.96 7.68 -17.85
CA ASP A 186 -6.23 7.73 -18.60
C ASP A 186 -6.31 8.89 -19.59
N TYR A 187 -5.48 9.93 -19.39
CA TYR A 187 -5.37 11.08 -20.29
C TYR A 187 -4.87 10.71 -21.70
N LEU A 188 -4.28 9.51 -21.90
CA LEU A 188 -3.80 9.03 -23.19
C LEU A 188 -4.89 8.49 -24.13
N GLY A 189 -6.16 8.73 -23.80
CA GLY A 189 -7.30 8.42 -24.68
C GLY A 189 -7.85 6.99 -24.53
N TRP A 190 -7.39 6.25 -23.53
CA TRP A 190 -7.98 5.00 -23.08
C TRP A 190 -8.13 5.06 -21.56
N ALA A 191 -9.38 5.14 -21.09
CA ALA A 191 -9.68 5.15 -19.67
C ALA A 191 -9.71 3.72 -19.14
N ASP A 192 -8.86 3.43 -18.15
CA ASP A 192 -8.79 2.14 -17.51
C ASP A 192 -9.99 1.93 -16.56
N GLY A 193 -10.86 0.99 -16.89
CA GLY A 193 -12.07 0.71 -16.09
C GLY A 193 -11.81 0.20 -14.66
N PHE A 194 -10.57 -0.15 -14.31
CA PHE A 194 -10.18 -0.54 -12.95
C PHE A 194 -9.39 0.55 -12.23
N ALA A 195 -9.03 1.64 -12.92
CA ALA A 195 -8.25 2.71 -12.33
C ALA A 195 -9.04 3.45 -11.26
N SER A 196 -8.33 3.91 -10.23
CA SER A 196 -8.92 4.69 -9.14
C SER A 196 -7.91 5.69 -8.58
N PRO A 197 -8.33 6.93 -8.29
CA PRO A 197 -7.51 7.89 -7.56
C PRO A 197 -7.03 7.37 -6.21
N ALA A 198 -7.79 6.48 -5.56
CA ALA A 198 -7.39 5.86 -4.29
C ALA A 198 -6.19 4.90 -4.47
N HIS A 199 -6.07 4.24 -5.62
CA HIS A 199 -4.92 3.39 -5.94
C HIS A 199 -3.68 4.25 -6.19
N THR A 200 -3.83 5.35 -6.92
CA THR A 200 -2.77 6.36 -7.10
C THR A 200 -2.32 6.92 -5.75
N ALA A 201 -3.25 7.32 -4.88
CA ALA A 201 -2.94 7.84 -3.55
C ALA A 201 -2.18 6.81 -2.68
N ARG A 202 -2.53 5.51 -2.78
CA ARG A 202 -1.78 4.44 -2.12
C ARG A 202 -0.33 4.37 -2.63
N GLN A 203 -0.13 4.48 -3.95
CA GLN A 203 1.20 4.50 -4.56
C GLN A 203 2.02 5.72 -4.12
N GLU A 204 1.40 6.91 -4.12
CA GLU A 204 2.02 8.15 -3.65
C GLU A 204 2.40 8.07 -2.18
N GLY A 205 1.59 7.39 -1.35
CA GLY A 205 1.91 7.10 0.03
C GLY A 205 3.20 6.30 0.18
N TYR A 206 3.38 5.26 -0.64
CA TYR A 206 4.64 4.51 -0.69
C TYR A 206 5.82 5.35 -1.17
N ALA A 207 5.63 6.13 -2.24
CA ALA A 207 6.66 7.04 -2.75
C ALA A 207 7.11 8.05 -1.67
N ALA A 208 6.17 8.60 -0.90
CA ALA A 208 6.46 9.53 0.18
C ALA A 208 7.27 8.88 1.33
N VAL A 209 6.98 7.62 1.67
CA VAL A 209 7.74 6.86 2.67
C VAL A 209 9.14 6.52 2.17
N ALA A 210 9.27 6.14 0.90
CA ALA A 210 10.55 5.81 0.26
C ALA A 210 11.41 7.04 -0.07
N GLY A 211 10.85 8.25 0.02
CA GLY A 211 11.53 9.49 -0.39
C GLY A 211 11.70 9.61 -1.91
N GLU A 212 10.85 8.91 -2.68
CA GLU A 212 10.79 9.00 -4.13
C GLU A 212 10.20 10.36 -4.55
N ARG A 213 10.62 10.86 -5.72
CA ARG A 213 10.19 12.17 -6.23
C ARG A 213 8.89 12.14 -7.03
N GLY A 214 8.34 10.96 -7.27
CA GLY A 214 7.13 10.76 -8.04
C GLY A 214 6.85 9.28 -8.24
N VAL A 215 5.62 8.99 -8.64
CA VAL A 215 5.15 7.64 -8.95
C VAL A 215 5.40 7.28 -10.42
N TYR A 216 5.44 5.99 -10.72
CA TYR A 216 5.66 5.46 -12.06
C TYR A 216 5.03 4.07 -12.19
N THR A 217 4.81 3.61 -13.41
CA THR A 217 4.40 2.22 -13.69
C THR A 217 5.29 1.59 -14.77
N PRO A 218 5.44 0.25 -14.76
CA PRO A 218 5.01 -0.65 -13.68
C PRO A 218 5.87 -0.47 -12.41
N GLN A 219 5.25 -0.57 -11.24
CA GLN A 219 5.96 -0.59 -9.95
C GLN A 219 5.46 -1.77 -9.13
N ILE A 220 6.39 -2.56 -8.60
CA ILE A 220 6.07 -3.68 -7.71
C ILE A 220 6.56 -3.34 -6.30
N ILE A 221 5.73 -3.55 -5.30
CA ILE A 221 6.04 -3.35 -3.88
C ILE A 221 5.81 -4.68 -3.15
N VAL A 222 6.82 -5.16 -2.43
CA VAL A 222 6.77 -6.40 -1.65
C VAL A 222 6.68 -6.08 -0.16
N ASP A 223 5.65 -6.62 0.50
CA ASP A 223 5.30 -6.40 1.92
C ASP A 223 5.33 -4.92 2.35
N GLY A 224 4.97 -4.01 1.45
CA GLY A 224 4.96 -2.57 1.71
C GLY A 224 6.35 -1.97 2.01
N GLN A 225 7.43 -2.67 1.63
CA GLN A 225 8.81 -2.31 2.02
C GLN A 225 9.75 -2.18 0.83
N ASP A 226 9.83 -3.23 0.01
CA ASP A 226 10.84 -3.34 -1.05
C ASP A 226 10.19 -3.04 -2.41
N THR A 227 10.72 -2.03 -3.10
CA THR A 227 10.24 -1.59 -4.42
C THR A 227 11.09 -2.17 -5.54
N LEU A 228 10.46 -2.70 -6.58
CA LEU A 228 11.12 -3.16 -7.81
C LEU A 228 10.62 -2.34 -9.01
N LEU A 229 11.58 -1.83 -9.78
CA LEU A 229 11.39 -1.02 -10.99
C LEU A 229 10.98 -1.83 -12.23
N GLY A 230 10.77 -3.15 -12.14
CA GLY A 230 10.47 -3.96 -13.34
C GLY A 230 10.43 -5.47 -13.18
N THR A 231 10.39 -6.15 -14.33
CA THR A 231 9.89 -7.52 -14.56
C THR A 231 10.88 -8.66 -14.32
N GLY A 232 11.89 -8.44 -13.48
CA GLY A 232 12.88 -9.47 -13.17
C GLY A 232 12.29 -10.58 -12.32
N ARG A 233 11.76 -11.65 -12.92
CA ARG A 233 11.17 -12.80 -12.18
C ARG A 233 12.10 -13.33 -11.08
N ALA A 234 13.38 -13.54 -11.39
CA ALA A 234 14.34 -14.05 -10.41
C ALA A 234 14.55 -13.07 -9.25
N ALA A 235 14.61 -11.76 -9.53
CA ALA A 235 14.75 -10.73 -8.50
C ALA A 235 13.49 -10.68 -7.61
N LEU A 236 12.30 -10.70 -8.21
CA LEU A 236 11.05 -10.71 -7.47
C LEU A 236 10.92 -11.95 -6.56
N LEU A 237 11.21 -13.14 -7.10
CA LEU A 237 11.18 -14.38 -6.30
C LEU A 237 12.19 -14.35 -5.16
N SER A 238 13.39 -13.80 -5.39
CA SER A 238 14.41 -13.66 -4.35
C SER A 238 13.97 -12.69 -3.24
N VAL A 239 13.32 -11.59 -3.58
CA VAL A 239 12.77 -10.65 -2.59
C VAL A 239 11.63 -11.31 -1.81
N ILE A 240 10.71 -12.01 -2.49
CA ILE A 240 9.62 -12.76 -1.84
C ILE A 240 10.18 -13.79 -0.85
N GLU A 241 11.17 -14.59 -1.24
CA GLU A 241 11.80 -15.58 -0.37
C GLU A 241 12.46 -14.91 0.86
N ALA A 242 13.14 -13.79 0.65
CA ALA A 242 13.76 -13.03 1.73
C ALA A 242 12.72 -12.48 2.73
N HIS A 243 11.53 -12.07 2.26
CA HIS A 243 10.42 -11.63 3.12
C HIS A 243 9.75 -12.78 3.84
N ALA A 244 9.49 -13.89 3.15
CA ALA A 244 8.88 -15.10 3.73
C ALA A 244 9.72 -15.68 4.89
N ALA A 245 11.04 -15.49 4.85
CA ALA A 245 11.95 -15.90 5.91
C ALA A 245 12.00 -14.95 7.12
N ARG A 246 11.41 -13.75 7.05
CA ARG A 246 11.44 -12.77 8.15
C ARG A 246 10.50 -13.22 9.29
N PRO A 247 10.91 -13.09 10.56
CA PRO A 247 10.01 -13.31 11.68
C PRO A 247 8.87 -12.29 11.65
N SER A 248 7.62 -12.76 11.61
CA SER A 248 6.48 -11.85 11.66
C SER A 248 6.36 -11.15 13.02
N ALA A 249 6.13 -9.83 12.98
CA ALA A 249 5.86 -8.97 14.13
C ALA A 249 4.44 -9.13 14.68
N VAL A 250 3.52 -9.75 13.92
CA VAL A 250 2.13 -10.01 14.30
C VAL A 250 1.80 -11.48 14.06
N MET A 251 1.50 -12.20 15.13
CA MET A 251 0.93 -13.54 14.98
C MET A 251 -0.54 -13.42 14.59
N VAL A 252 -0.92 -14.16 13.55
CA VAL A 252 -2.31 -14.23 13.09
C VAL A 252 -2.84 -15.63 13.32
N THR A 253 -4.03 -15.72 13.89
CA THR A 253 -4.83 -16.93 13.87
C THR A 253 -6.18 -16.62 13.22
N ALA A 254 -6.50 -17.33 12.15
CA ALA A 254 -7.78 -17.23 11.47
C ALA A 254 -8.53 -18.55 11.63
N THR A 255 -9.80 -18.47 12.01
CA THR A 255 -10.71 -19.61 12.09
C THR A 255 -12.04 -19.25 11.46
N GLU A 256 -12.60 -20.16 10.69
CA GLU A 256 -13.95 -20.04 10.15
C GLU A 256 -14.97 -20.50 11.20
N GLU A 257 -15.99 -19.69 11.44
CA GLU A 257 -17.13 -19.97 12.32
C GLU A 257 -18.43 -19.70 11.55
N GLY A 258 -18.92 -20.71 10.82
CA GLY A 258 -20.05 -20.56 9.90
C GLY A 258 -19.66 -19.71 8.68
N GLU A 259 -20.40 -18.64 8.41
CA GLU A 259 -20.12 -17.66 7.34
C GLU A 259 -19.20 -16.52 7.79
N ALA A 260 -18.62 -16.62 9.00
CA ALA A 260 -17.75 -15.58 9.55
C ALA A 260 -16.31 -16.08 9.70
N HIS A 261 -15.36 -15.20 9.41
CA HIS A 261 -13.95 -15.37 9.74
C HIS A 261 -13.65 -14.68 11.07
N VAL A 262 -13.21 -15.47 12.03
CA VAL A 262 -12.67 -14.97 13.30
C VAL A 262 -11.17 -14.85 13.17
N ILE A 263 -10.68 -13.62 13.23
CA ILE A 263 -9.27 -13.28 13.04
C ILE A 263 -8.76 -12.68 14.33
N GLN A 264 -7.71 -13.28 14.89
CA GLN A 264 -7.04 -12.74 16.06
C GLN A 264 -5.60 -12.34 15.68
N LEU A 265 -5.30 -11.08 15.91
CA LEU A 265 -4.00 -10.47 15.71
C LEU A 265 -3.32 -10.29 17.06
N THR A 266 -2.13 -10.86 17.23
CA THR A 266 -1.38 -10.79 18.48
C THR A 266 0.01 -10.18 18.22
N PRO A 267 0.35 -9.04 18.84
CA PRO A 267 1.62 -8.37 18.59
C PRO A 267 2.74 -9.18 19.25
N ARG A 268 3.84 -9.41 18.52
CA ARG A 268 5.05 -10.10 19.01
C ARG A 268 6.19 -9.14 19.30
N ALA A 269 6.08 -7.90 18.83
CA ALA A 269 7.02 -6.81 19.06
C ALA A 269 6.24 -5.50 19.18
N ALA A 270 6.91 -4.45 19.68
CA ALA A 270 6.35 -3.10 19.65
C ALA A 270 6.26 -2.61 18.20
N ILE A 271 5.11 -2.06 17.82
CA ILE A 271 4.86 -1.52 16.48
C ILE A 271 4.56 -0.02 16.62
N PRO A 272 5.57 0.86 16.47
CA PRO A 272 5.38 2.30 16.54
C PRO A 272 4.40 2.78 15.47
N GLY A 273 3.58 3.78 15.82
CA GLY A 273 2.55 4.30 14.92
C GLY A 273 1.28 3.45 14.84
N GLY A 274 1.29 2.22 15.38
CA GLY A 274 0.15 1.32 15.30
C GLY A 274 0.04 0.62 13.95
N VAL A 275 -1.11 -0.03 13.74
CA VAL A 275 -1.39 -0.91 12.62
C VAL A 275 -2.76 -0.57 12.07
N ASP A 276 -2.83 -0.31 10.77
CA ASP A 276 -4.07 -0.22 10.04
C ASP A 276 -4.47 -1.62 9.56
N VAL A 277 -5.70 -2.02 9.86
CA VAL A 277 -6.28 -3.25 9.34
C VAL A 277 -7.20 -2.88 8.18
N LEU A 278 -6.76 -3.22 6.97
CA LEU A 278 -7.45 -2.90 5.73
C LEU A 278 -8.20 -4.13 5.21
N LEU A 279 -9.45 -3.97 4.79
CA LEU A 279 -10.14 -4.94 3.93
C LEU A 279 -9.87 -4.58 2.47
N ILE A 280 -9.27 -5.50 1.75
CA ILE A 280 -9.04 -5.41 0.31
C ILE A 280 -10.07 -6.27 -0.40
N ARG A 281 -10.70 -5.69 -1.41
CA ARG A 281 -11.64 -6.32 -2.32
C ARG A 281 -11.02 -6.41 -3.70
N PHE A 282 -10.97 -7.60 -4.28
CA PHE A 282 -10.33 -7.80 -5.57
C PHE A 282 -11.04 -8.82 -6.44
N LEU A 283 -11.00 -8.59 -7.75
CA LEU A 283 -11.56 -9.49 -8.75
C LEU A 283 -10.52 -10.56 -9.08
N PRO A 284 -10.82 -11.86 -8.92
CA PRO A 284 -9.83 -12.93 -9.10
C PRO A 284 -9.18 -12.96 -10.49
N ARG A 285 -9.96 -12.61 -11.53
CA ARG A 285 -9.51 -12.52 -12.92
C ARG A 285 -10.37 -11.55 -13.71
N ARG A 286 -9.75 -10.74 -14.56
CA ARG A 286 -10.44 -9.95 -15.59
C ARG A 286 -9.63 -9.96 -16.88
N SER A 287 -10.32 -10.06 -18.01
CA SER A 287 -9.73 -9.94 -19.35
C SER A 287 -10.31 -8.71 -20.02
N VAL A 288 -9.45 -7.86 -20.58
CA VAL A 288 -9.86 -6.59 -21.19
C VAL A 288 -9.29 -6.51 -22.60
N GLN A 289 -10.15 -6.21 -23.56
CA GLN A 289 -9.74 -5.82 -24.90
C GLN A 289 -9.48 -4.31 -24.91
N VAL A 290 -8.24 -3.91 -25.18
CA VAL A 290 -7.87 -2.49 -25.24
C VAL A 290 -8.19 -1.94 -26.63
N GLU A 291 -9.08 -0.96 -26.72
CA GLU A 291 -9.59 -0.45 -28.01
C GLU A 291 -8.91 0.86 -28.46
N ALA A 292 -8.22 1.56 -27.57
CA ALA A 292 -7.50 2.81 -27.85
C ALA A 292 -6.18 2.92 -27.06
N GLY A 293 -5.45 4.02 -27.26
CA GLY A 293 -4.17 4.27 -26.59
C GLY A 293 -3.02 3.39 -27.14
N GLU A 294 -1.91 3.37 -26.40
CA GLU A 294 -0.67 2.72 -26.84
C GLU A 294 -0.77 1.19 -26.94
N ASN A 295 -1.63 0.57 -26.12
CA ASN A 295 -1.86 -0.87 -26.10
C ASN A 295 -3.03 -1.33 -26.98
N ARG A 296 -3.53 -0.46 -27.88
CA ARG A 296 -4.68 -0.77 -28.75
C ARG A 296 -4.51 -2.10 -29.50
N GLY A 297 -5.55 -2.92 -29.44
CA GLY A 297 -5.63 -4.23 -30.10
C GLY A 297 -5.12 -5.39 -29.22
N MET A 298 -4.51 -5.10 -28.07
CA MET A 298 -4.13 -6.14 -27.12
C MET A 298 -5.32 -6.62 -26.29
N THR A 299 -5.33 -7.92 -26.00
CA THR A 299 -6.11 -8.49 -24.89
C THR A 299 -5.18 -8.61 -23.69
N LEU A 300 -5.55 -7.98 -22.57
CA LEU A 300 -4.79 -8.00 -21.33
C LEU A 300 -5.54 -8.81 -20.27
N ASP A 301 -4.88 -9.82 -19.71
CA ASP A 301 -5.41 -10.66 -18.65
C ASP A 301 -4.81 -10.29 -17.30
N TYR A 302 -5.65 -9.82 -16.40
CA TYR A 302 -5.31 -9.43 -15.04
C TYR A 302 -5.75 -10.48 -14.02
N ARG A 303 -5.04 -10.52 -12.90
CA ARG A 303 -5.36 -11.36 -11.73
C ARG A 303 -5.39 -10.49 -10.49
N ASN A 304 -6.30 -10.83 -9.58
CA ASN A 304 -6.48 -10.16 -8.29
C ASN A 304 -6.52 -8.63 -8.43
N VAL A 305 -7.39 -8.13 -9.32
CA VAL A 305 -7.56 -6.71 -9.61
C VAL A 305 -8.25 -6.06 -8.43
N VAL A 306 -7.57 -5.17 -7.71
CA VAL A 306 -8.15 -4.47 -6.58
C VAL A 306 -9.21 -3.49 -7.05
N VAL A 307 -10.38 -3.57 -6.43
CA VAL A 307 -11.54 -2.69 -6.70
C VAL A 307 -12.00 -1.93 -5.46
N GLY A 308 -11.50 -2.29 -4.28
CA GLY A 308 -11.78 -1.57 -3.05
C GLY A 308 -10.72 -1.83 -1.98
N ALA A 309 -10.44 -0.79 -1.19
CA ALA A 309 -9.58 -0.87 -0.01
C ALA A 309 -10.21 -0.02 1.09
N GLU A 310 -10.60 -0.65 2.18
CA GLU A 310 -11.34 -0.02 3.28
C GLU A 310 -10.58 -0.17 4.59
N LEU A 311 -10.40 0.92 5.32
CA LEU A 311 -9.86 0.86 6.68
C LEU A 311 -10.95 0.38 7.64
N LEU A 312 -10.78 -0.83 8.17
CA LEU A 312 -11.70 -1.37 9.17
C LEU A 312 -11.45 -0.77 10.55
N THR A 313 -10.17 -0.71 10.95
CA THR A 313 -9.79 -0.20 12.27
C THR A 313 -8.31 0.18 12.33
N HIS A 314 -8.01 1.15 13.17
CA HIS A 314 -6.65 1.48 13.57
C HIS A 314 -6.33 0.84 14.93
N TRP A 315 -5.40 -0.09 14.93
CA TRP A 315 -5.00 -0.89 16.08
C TRP A 315 -3.66 -0.43 16.66
N THR A 316 -3.65 -0.01 17.92
CA THR A 316 -2.42 0.43 18.60
C THR A 316 -1.38 -0.67 18.86
N ALA A 317 -1.71 -1.94 18.60
CA ALA A 317 -0.84 -3.10 18.78
C ALA A 317 -0.25 -3.28 20.20
N ARG A 318 -0.97 -2.82 21.24
CA ARG A 318 -0.57 -3.00 22.65
C ARG A 318 -1.15 -4.24 23.32
N ALA A 319 -2.24 -4.76 22.78
CA ALA A 319 -2.94 -5.95 23.23
C ALA A 319 -3.52 -6.67 22.01
N PRO A 320 -3.82 -7.98 22.09
CA PRO A 320 -4.43 -8.71 20.98
C PRO A 320 -5.74 -8.06 20.49
N LEU A 321 -5.95 -8.07 19.18
CA LEU A 321 -7.19 -7.64 18.53
C LEU A 321 -7.91 -8.87 17.99
N ARG A 322 -9.22 -8.97 18.24
CA ARG A 322 -10.08 -9.99 17.64
C ARG A 322 -11.10 -9.30 16.73
N LEU A 323 -11.14 -9.73 15.48
CA LEU A 323 -12.10 -9.29 14.46
C LEU A 323 -13.00 -10.46 14.09
N THR A 324 -14.27 -10.18 13.86
CA THR A 324 -15.21 -11.14 13.27
C THR A 324 -15.70 -10.51 11.98
N ILE A 325 -15.36 -11.11 10.85
CA ILE A 325 -15.58 -10.55 9.52
C ILE A 325 -16.49 -11.47 8.74
N ARG A 326 -17.53 -10.91 8.14
CA ARG A 326 -18.40 -11.59 7.19
C ARG A 326 -18.16 -10.97 5.82
N ALA A 327 -17.18 -11.51 5.11
CA ALA A 327 -16.89 -11.08 3.74
C ALA A 327 -17.87 -11.77 2.78
N GLY A 328 -18.43 -11.02 1.82
CA GLY A 328 -19.32 -11.58 0.79
C GLY A 328 -20.68 -12.11 1.26
N VAL A 329 -21.07 -11.89 2.52
CA VAL A 329 -22.38 -12.36 3.06
C VAL A 329 -23.51 -11.38 2.75
N ASP A 330 -23.21 -10.07 2.75
CA ASP A 330 -24.14 -9.05 2.30
C ASP A 330 -23.79 -8.70 0.85
N ALA A 331 -24.78 -8.82 -0.05
CA ALA A 331 -24.64 -8.35 -1.42
C ALA A 331 -24.35 -6.85 -1.38
N ASP A 332 -23.18 -6.47 -1.89
CA ASP A 332 -22.78 -5.09 -2.07
C ASP A 332 -22.81 -4.81 -3.56
N ASP A 333 -23.90 -4.22 -4.04
CA ASP A 333 -24.15 -3.93 -5.46
C ASP A 333 -23.05 -3.03 -6.10
N ARG A 334 -22.14 -2.47 -5.29
CA ARG A 334 -20.96 -1.73 -5.76
C ARG A 334 -19.89 -2.66 -6.35
N PHE A 335 -19.87 -3.94 -5.97
CA PHE A 335 -18.84 -4.89 -6.39
C PHE A 335 -19.47 -6.13 -7.05
N PRO A 336 -18.82 -6.73 -8.06
CA PRO A 336 -19.26 -8.00 -8.64
C PRO A 336 -19.36 -9.14 -7.62
N ASP A 337 -20.29 -10.08 -7.82
CA ASP A 337 -20.51 -11.24 -6.93
C ASP A 337 -19.28 -12.15 -6.76
N ASP A 338 -18.37 -12.17 -7.74
CA ASP A 338 -17.12 -12.94 -7.70
C ASP A 338 -15.97 -12.21 -6.99
N THR A 339 -16.26 -11.12 -6.27
CA THR A 339 -15.25 -10.35 -5.54
C THR A 339 -14.68 -11.15 -4.38
N SER A 340 -13.36 -11.32 -4.40
CA SER A 340 -12.60 -11.91 -3.31
C SER A 340 -12.12 -10.85 -2.32
N HIS A 341 -11.75 -11.31 -1.13
CA HIS A 341 -11.45 -10.49 0.02
C HIS A 341 -10.15 -10.92 0.70
N ALA A 342 -9.37 -9.94 1.14
CA ALA A 342 -8.22 -10.16 2.00
C ALA A 342 -8.11 -9.08 3.05
N LEU A 343 -7.59 -9.42 4.22
CA LEU A 343 -7.08 -8.44 5.15
C LEU A 343 -5.61 -8.15 4.90
N LEU A 344 -5.25 -6.88 4.94
CA LEU A 344 -3.87 -6.43 5.13
C LEU A 344 -3.72 -5.84 6.53
N VAL A 345 -2.73 -6.33 7.26
CA VAL A 345 -2.35 -5.86 8.59
C VAL A 345 -1.07 -5.04 8.42
N GLN A 346 -1.22 -3.74 8.25
CA GLN A 346 -0.15 -2.86 7.77
C GLN A 346 0.27 -1.84 8.83
N GLN A 347 1.56 -1.69 9.08
CA GLN A 347 2.05 -0.65 9.99
C GLN A 347 1.71 0.74 9.45
N ALA A 348 1.18 1.61 10.29
CA ALA A 348 0.89 3.00 9.94
C ALA A 348 2.12 3.89 10.22
N LEU A 349 2.64 4.58 9.20
CA LEU A 349 3.74 5.55 9.35
C LEU A 349 3.25 7.01 9.38
N GLY A 350 1.94 7.20 9.47
CA GLY A 350 1.23 8.48 9.50
C GLY A 350 0.09 8.50 8.48
N PRO A 351 -0.66 9.60 8.42
CA PRO A 351 -1.79 9.74 7.48
C PRO A 351 -1.32 9.52 6.04
N GLY A 352 -1.99 8.62 5.31
CA GLY A 352 -1.70 8.30 3.90
C GLY A 352 -0.32 7.69 3.66
N ARG A 353 0.40 7.25 4.70
CA ARG A 353 1.76 6.71 4.60
C ARG A 353 1.81 5.23 5.01
N PRO A 354 1.54 4.32 4.05
CA PRO A 354 1.61 2.88 4.31
C PRO A 354 3.03 2.45 4.64
N GLY A 355 3.18 1.67 5.71
CA GLY A 355 4.44 1.03 6.11
C GLY A 355 4.51 -0.45 5.76
N PRO A 356 5.39 -1.22 6.42
CA PRO A 356 5.44 -2.66 6.23
C PRO A 356 4.11 -3.37 6.46
N ILE A 357 3.78 -4.30 5.56
CA ILE A 357 2.70 -5.26 5.75
C ILE A 357 3.23 -6.36 6.67
N LEU A 358 2.60 -6.51 7.83
CA LEU A 358 3.06 -7.40 8.91
C LEU A 358 2.41 -8.78 8.82
N ALA A 359 1.23 -8.84 8.22
CA ALA A 359 0.51 -10.05 7.88
C ALA A 359 -0.58 -9.76 6.84
N ALA A 360 -1.04 -10.82 6.17
CA ALA A 360 -2.24 -10.80 5.34
C ALA A 360 -3.06 -12.07 5.54
N VAL A 361 -4.37 -11.99 5.30
CA VAL A 361 -5.30 -13.11 5.44
C VAL A 361 -6.27 -13.10 4.26
N ARG A 362 -6.28 -14.15 3.44
CA ARG A 362 -7.37 -14.35 2.46
C ARG A 362 -8.63 -14.82 3.19
N LEU A 363 -9.79 -14.33 2.77
CA LEU A 363 -11.08 -14.67 3.37
C LEU A 363 -11.94 -15.58 2.48
N ASP A 364 -11.45 -15.97 1.30
CA ASP A 364 -12.10 -16.94 0.40
C ASP A 364 -11.11 -18.02 -0.07
#